data_AF-A0A4Q3S5I3-F1
#
_entry.id   AF-A0A4Q3S5I3-F1
#
_cell.length_a   1.000
_cell.length_b   1.000
_cell.length_c   1.000
_cell.angle_alpha   90.00
_cell.angle_beta   90.00
_cell.angle_gamma   90.00
#
_symmetry.space_group_name_H-M   'P 1'
#
loop_
_entity.id
_entity.type
_entity.pdbx_description
1 polymer ?
#
loop_
_entity_poly.entity_id
_entity_poly.type
_entity_poly.pdbx_seq_one_letter_code
_entity_poly.pdbx_strand_id
1 'polypeptide(L)'
;MRTADLRTRLLAAALSSVAGFVDAVGFLLTGGFFVSFMSGNTTRMAVGLAAGAQAALVAAGLVALFVLGVMAGTLVGRRAGPRRATLVLLLVAGLLAVAALCGAGGFLPGAAAAMALAMGAENAVFEREGEVHIGLTYMTGTLVKLGQHLTT
;
A
#
# COMPACT_ATOMS: atom_id res chain seq x y z
N MET A 1 4.44 20.80 -14.44
CA MET A 1 4.49 20.13 -13.13
C MET A 1 4.44 21.19 -12.04
N ARG A 2 3.26 21.46 -11.46
CA ARG A 2 3.16 22.38 -10.32
C ARG A 2 3.96 21.77 -9.17
N THR A 3 4.92 22.52 -8.63
CA THR A 3 5.74 22.12 -7.50
C THR A 3 4.83 21.68 -6.35
N ALA A 4 4.82 20.38 -6.04
CA ALA A 4 4.21 19.91 -4.80
C ALA A 4 4.88 20.67 -3.65
N ASP A 5 4.07 21.29 -2.79
CA ASP A 5 4.51 21.97 -1.57
C ASP A 5 5.44 21.05 -0.77
N LEU A 6 6.46 21.61 -0.10
CA LEU A 6 7.44 20.86 0.68
C LEU A 6 6.74 19.95 1.70
N ARG A 7 5.64 20.43 2.29
CA ARG A 7 4.78 19.67 3.22
C ARG A 7 4.21 18.41 2.57
N THR A 8 3.71 18.51 1.34
CA THR A 8 3.18 17.38 0.59
C THR A 8 4.27 16.35 0.28
N ARG A 9 5.48 16.80 -0.07
CA ARG A 9 6.62 15.90 -0.32
C ARG A 9 7.06 15.18 0.95
N LEU A 10 7.15 15.90 2.07
CA LEU A 10 7.49 15.31 3.37
C LEU A 10 6.43 14.30 3.82
N LEU A 11 5.14 14.61 3.64
CA LEU A 11 4.06 13.67 3.93
C LEU A 11 4.15 12.43 3.03
N ALA A 12 4.38 12.60 1.73
CA ALA A 12 4.56 11.47 0.82
C ALA A 12 5.78 10.62 1.21
N ALA A 13 6.91 11.23 1.57
CA ALA A 13 8.09 10.51 2.04
C ALA A 13 7.83 9.73 3.35
N ALA A 14 7.11 10.34 4.29
CA ALA A 14 6.72 9.68 5.54
C ALA A 14 5.79 8.49 5.29
N LEU A 15 4.77 8.68 4.45
CA LEU A 15 3.82 7.62 4.09
C LEU A 15 4.51 6.49 3.29
N SER A 16 5.37 6.80 2.33
CA SER A 16 6.19 5.78 1.67
C SER A 16 7.11 5.03 2.65
N SER A 17 7.62 5.69 3.69
CA SER A 17 8.42 5.03 4.74
C SER A 17 7.57 4.09 5.59
N VAL A 18 6.35 4.50 5.95
CA VAL A 18 5.36 3.64 6.62
C VAL A 18 5.01 2.45 5.75
N ALA A 19 4.73 2.67 4.47
CA ALA A 19 4.42 1.61 3.53
C ALA A 19 5.57 0.59 3.41
N GLY A 20 6.82 1.05 3.35
CA GLY A 20 8.00 0.18 3.36
C GLY A 20 8.16 -0.62 4.66
N PHE A 21 7.92 0.02 5.82
CA PHE A 21 7.95 -0.68 7.11
C PHE A 21 6.87 -1.77 7.20
N VAL A 22 5.63 -1.44 6.83
CA VAL A 22 4.52 -2.39 6.85
C VAL A 22 4.76 -3.54 5.85
N ASP A 23 5.41 -3.26 4.71
CA ASP A 23 5.80 -4.29 3.76
C ASP A 23 6.87 -5.24 4.30
N ALA A 24 7.86 -4.72 5.03
CA ALA A 24 8.87 -5.55 5.70
C ALA A 24 8.23 -6.45 6.78
N VAL A 25 7.33 -5.90 7.59
CA VAL A 25 6.58 -6.67 8.59
C VAL A 25 5.70 -7.72 7.92
N GLY A 26 4.94 -7.34 6.89
CA GLY A 26 4.10 -8.24 6.11
C GLY A 26 4.90 -9.36 5.46
N PHE A 27 6.08 -9.07 4.93
CA PHE A 27 6.98 -10.05 4.34
C PHE A 27 7.44 -11.10 5.34
N LEU A 28 7.89 -10.67 6.52
CA LEU A 28 8.32 -11.58 7.58
C LEU A 28 7.15 -12.45 8.07
N LEU A 29 5.96 -11.87 8.24
CA LEU A 29 4.78 -12.57 8.75
C LEU A 29 4.17 -13.57 7.76
N THR A 30 4.22 -13.27 6.47
CA THR A 30 3.62 -14.10 5.42
C THR A 30 4.58 -15.16 4.85
N GLY A 31 5.82 -15.20 5.32
CA GLY A 31 6.84 -16.11 4.78
C GLY A 31 7.33 -15.69 3.39
N GLY A 32 7.33 -14.39 3.12
CA GLY A 32 7.74 -13.82 1.85
C GLY A 32 6.57 -13.52 0.91
N PHE A 33 5.62 -12.70 1.33
CA PHE A 33 4.70 -11.97 0.45
C PHE A 33 4.65 -10.50 0.86
N PHE A 34 4.35 -9.62 -0.08
CA PHE A 34 4.29 -8.18 0.20
C PHE A 34 2.84 -7.78 0.47
N VAL A 35 2.61 -6.76 1.28
CA VAL A 35 1.25 -6.21 1.55
C VAL A 35 1.05 -4.86 0.87
N SER A 36 2.12 -4.23 0.37
CA SER A 36 2.08 -2.99 -0.43
C SER A 36 2.72 -3.14 -1.81
N PHE A 37 3.78 -3.96 -1.96
CA PHE A 37 4.48 -4.14 -3.24
C PHE A 37 3.83 -5.19 -4.16
N MET A 38 2.72 -4.80 -4.79
CA MET A 38 1.89 -5.72 -5.59
C MET A 38 2.59 -6.29 -6.83
N SER A 39 3.54 -5.57 -7.43
CA SER A 39 4.35 -6.12 -8.53
C SER A 39 5.20 -7.32 -8.07
N GLY A 40 5.67 -7.33 -6.83
CA GLY A 40 6.34 -8.50 -6.26
C GLY A 40 5.40 -9.68 -6.08
N ASN A 41 4.16 -9.43 -5.63
CA ASN A 41 3.15 -10.49 -5.49
C ASN A 41 2.69 -11.05 -6.82
N THR A 42 2.57 -10.25 -7.88
CA THR A 42 2.22 -10.78 -9.21
C THR A 42 3.34 -11.66 -9.78
N THR A 43 4.62 -11.34 -9.53
CA THR A 43 5.74 -12.24 -9.83
C THR A 43 5.63 -13.54 -9.03
N ARG A 44 5.36 -13.47 -7.72
CA ARG A 44 5.18 -14.68 -6.89
C ARG A 44 3.97 -15.51 -7.29
N MET A 45 2.91 -14.86 -7.74
CA MET A 45 1.74 -15.54 -8.29
C MET A 45 2.12 -16.32 -9.55
N ALA A 46 2.84 -15.69 -10.48
CA ALA A 46 3.31 -16.35 -11.70
C ALA A 46 4.23 -17.54 -11.40
N VAL A 47 5.17 -17.38 -10.46
CA VAL A 47 6.02 -18.50 -9.99
C VAL A 47 5.20 -19.60 -9.32
N GLY A 48 4.22 -19.22 -8.48
CA GLY A 48 3.32 -20.15 -7.81
C GLY A 48 2.45 -20.96 -8.79
N LEU A 49 2.02 -20.37 -9.91
CA LEU A 49 1.30 -21.12 -10.94
C LEU A 49 2.16 -22.24 -11.56
N ALA A 50 3.48 -22.09 -11.59
CA ALA A 50 4.40 -23.11 -12.08
C ALA A 50 4.88 -24.09 -10.99
N ALA A 51 4.95 -23.67 -9.73
CA ALA A 51 5.60 -24.42 -8.64
C ALA A 51 4.66 -24.85 -7.48
N GLY A 52 3.42 -24.34 -7.42
CA GLY A 52 2.44 -24.70 -6.39
C GLY A 52 1.30 -23.68 -6.23
N ALA A 53 0.05 -24.14 -6.38
CA ALA A 53 -1.16 -23.30 -6.42
C ALA A 53 -1.39 -22.46 -5.14
N GLN A 54 -0.93 -22.93 -3.97
CA GLN A 54 -1.16 -22.24 -2.70
C GLN A 54 -0.49 -20.86 -2.64
N ALA A 55 0.75 -20.75 -3.12
CA ALA A 55 1.47 -19.48 -3.16
C ALA A 55 0.78 -18.48 -4.10
N ALA A 56 0.25 -18.98 -5.23
CA ALA A 56 -0.51 -18.16 -6.16
C ALA A 56 -1.82 -17.64 -5.55
N LEU A 57 -2.54 -18.47 -4.80
CA LEU A 57 -3.77 -18.07 -4.10
C LEU A 57 -3.50 -17.02 -3.02
N VAL A 58 -2.43 -17.15 -2.25
CA VAL A 58 -2.04 -16.14 -1.24
C VAL A 58 -1.71 -14.82 -1.91
N ALA A 59 -0.88 -14.82 -2.96
CA ALA A 59 -0.57 -13.61 -3.71
C ALA A 59 -1.82 -12.96 -4.32
N ALA A 60 -2.70 -13.75 -4.93
CA ALA A 60 -3.96 -13.26 -5.50
C ALA A 60 -4.88 -12.66 -4.43
N GLY A 61 -4.98 -13.30 -3.26
CA GLY A 61 -5.75 -12.79 -2.12
C GLY A 61 -5.23 -11.45 -1.60
N LEU A 62 -3.91 -11.30 -1.46
CA LEU A 62 -3.28 -10.05 -1.04
C LEU A 62 -3.51 -8.93 -2.07
N VAL A 63 -3.41 -9.24 -3.37
CA VAL A 63 -3.73 -8.28 -4.45
C VAL A 63 -5.21 -7.87 -4.39
N ALA A 64 -6.12 -8.82 -4.22
CA ALA A 64 -7.55 -8.53 -4.12
C ALA A 64 -7.87 -7.64 -2.91
N LEU A 65 -7.29 -7.93 -1.74
CA LEU A 65 -7.45 -7.12 -0.53
C LEU A 65 -6.85 -5.73 -0.70
N PHE A 66 -5.69 -5.60 -1.34
CA PHE A 66 -5.12 -4.31 -1.68
C PHE A 66 -6.08 -3.49 -2.56
N VAL A 67 -6.64 -4.09 -3.61
CA VAL A 67 -7.63 -3.43 -4.48
C VAL A 67 -8.87 -3.00 -3.69
N LEU A 68 -9.40 -3.85 -2.81
CA LEU A 68 -10.50 -3.50 -1.91
C LEU A 68 -10.13 -2.34 -0.98
N GLY A 69 -8.89 -2.29 -0.52
CA GLY A 69 -8.34 -1.18 0.26
C GLY A 69 -8.36 0.12 -0.53
N VAL A 70 -7.88 0.10 -1.78
CA VAL A 70 -7.94 1.26 -2.69
C VAL A 70 -9.38 1.72 -2.87
N MET A 71 -10.31 0.79 -3.14
CA MET A 71 -11.74 1.12 -3.29
C MET A 71 -12.31 1.78 -2.02
N ALA A 72 -12.00 1.24 -0.84
CA ALA A 72 -12.43 1.81 0.44
C ALA A 72 -11.84 3.21 0.67
N GLY A 73 -10.53 3.38 0.45
CA GLY A 73 -9.83 4.65 0.58
C GLY A 73 -10.39 5.72 -0.35
N THR A 74 -10.58 5.39 -1.63
CA THR A 74 -11.16 6.31 -2.62
C THR A 74 -12.60 6.66 -2.26
N LEU A 75 -13.41 5.70 -1.81
CA LEU A 75 -14.79 5.95 -1.41
C LEU A 75 -14.89 6.87 -0.18
N VAL A 76 -14.05 6.64 0.83
CA VAL A 76 -13.93 7.52 2.00
C VAL A 76 -13.45 8.91 1.57
N GLY A 77 -12.41 8.98 0.73
CA GLY A 77 -11.85 10.23 0.23
C GLY A 77 -12.87 11.07 -0.55
N ARG A 78 -13.68 10.44 -1.41
CA ARG A 78 -14.74 11.11 -2.18
C ARG A 78 -15.83 11.69 -1.27
N ARG A 79 -16.26 10.95 -0.25
CA ARG A 79 -17.27 11.43 0.72
C ARG A 79 -16.73 12.51 1.65
N ALA A 80 -15.44 12.50 1.93
CA ALA A 80 -14.77 13.42 2.83
C ALA A 80 -14.53 14.83 2.24
N GLY A 81 -14.53 14.97 0.91
CA GLY A 81 -14.27 16.24 0.24
C GLY A 81 -12.97 16.91 0.71
N PRO A 82 -13.00 18.13 1.27
CA PRO A 82 -11.80 18.81 1.78
C PRO A 82 -11.06 18.03 2.89
N ARG A 83 -11.73 17.13 3.62
CA ARG A 83 -11.14 16.33 4.71
C ARG A 83 -10.60 14.98 4.24
N ARG A 84 -10.48 14.77 2.92
CA ARG A 84 -9.99 13.53 2.29
C ARG A 84 -8.78 12.93 2.99
N ALA A 85 -7.67 13.67 3.03
CA ALA A 85 -6.41 13.16 3.56
C ALA A 85 -6.57 12.71 5.02
N THR A 86 -7.24 13.50 5.85
CA THR A 86 -7.50 13.16 7.25
C THR A 86 -8.33 11.88 7.40
N LEU A 87 -9.45 11.75 6.69
CA LEU A 87 -10.33 10.59 6.84
C LEU A 87 -9.73 9.31 6.25
N VAL A 88 -8.97 9.41 5.15
CA VAL A 88 -8.23 8.26 4.60
C VAL A 88 -7.13 7.83 5.57
N LEU A 89 -6.38 8.77 6.15
CA LEU A 89 -5.34 8.43 7.14
C LEU A 89 -5.92 7.83 8.42
N LEU A 90 -7.10 8.28 8.87
CA LEU A 90 -7.80 7.64 10.00
C LEU A 90 -8.24 6.22 9.67
N LEU A 91 -8.72 5.97 8.44
CA LEU A 91 -9.02 4.61 7.97
C LEU A 91 -7.75 3.74 7.96
N VAL A 92 -6.65 4.23 7.41
CA VAL A 92 -5.36 3.52 7.37
C VAL A 92 -4.88 3.20 8.79
N ALA A 93 -4.88 4.19 9.69
CA ALA A 93 -4.49 4.00 11.08
C ALA A 93 -5.38 2.97 11.80
N GLY A 94 -6.70 3.02 11.57
CA GLY A 94 -7.63 2.03 12.12
C GLY A 94 -7.35 0.61 11.61
N LEU A 95 -7.11 0.45 10.31
CA LEU A 95 -6.77 -0.85 9.73
C LEU A 95 -5.42 -1.39 10.25
N LEU A 96 -4.42 -0.53 10.44
CA LEU A 96 -3.14 -0.93 11.04
C LEU A 96 -3.28 -1.28 12.52
N ALA A 97 -4.16 -0.60 13.27
CA ALA A 97 -4.48 -0.98 14.65
C ALA A 97 -5.15 -2.36 14.70
N VAL A 98 -6.08 -2.65 13.78
CA VAL A 98 -6.66 -4.00 13.64
C VAL A 98 -5.58 -5.03 13.30
N ALA A 99 -4.65 -4.70 12.40
CA ALA A 99 -3.55 -5.59 12.06
C ALA A 99 -2.68 -5.92 13.29
N ALA A 100 -2.36 -4.91 14.10
CA ALA A 100 -1.61 -5.08 15.33
C ALA A 100 -2.35 -5.95 16.35
N LEU A 101 -3.66 -5.76 16.52
CA LEU A 101 -4.51 -6.58 17.39
C LEU A 101 -4.56 -8.05 16.91
N CYS A 102 -4.74 -8.28 15.60
CA CYS A 102 -4.70 -9.62 15.03
C CYS A 102 -3.34 -10.28 15.23
N GLY A 103 -2.24 -9.54 15.04
CA GLY A 103 -0.88 -10.02 15.28
C GLY A 103 -0.64 -10.40 16.74
N ALA A 104 -1.06 -9.54 17.68
CA ALA A 104 -0.96 -9.80 19.12
C ALA A 104 -1.81 -11.01 19.55
N GLY A 105 -2.95 -11.24 18.91
CA GLY A 105 -3.79 -12.42 19.11
C GLY A 105 -3.34 -13.68 18.36
N GLY A 106 -2.22 -13.64 17.62
CA GLY A 106 -1.70 -14.78 16.86
C GLY A 106 -2.43 -15.07 15.53
N PHE A 107 -3.41 -14.26 15.13
CA PHE A 107 -4.14 -14.42 13.88
C PHE A 107 -3.42 -13.74 12.71
N LEU A 108 -2.32 -14.37 12.26
CA LEU A 108 -1.44 -13.83 11.22
C LEU A 108 -2.14 -13.54 9.87
N PRO A 109 -3.06 -14.40 9.36
CA PRO A 109 -3.78 -14.09 8.13
C PRO A 109 -4.62 -12.81 8.24
N GLY A 110 -5.26 -12.57 9.39
CA GLY A 110 -6.00 -11.34 9.64
C GLY A 110 -5.11 -10.12 9.69
N ALA A 111 -3.93 -10.23 10.31
CA ALA A 111 -2.94 -9.15 10.32
C ALA A 111 -2.49 -8.80 8.90
N ALA A 112 -2.14 -9.80 8.09
CA ALA A 112 -1.75 -9.60 6.69
C ALA A 112 -2.87 -8.97 5.85
N ALA A 113 -4.12 -9.42 6.05
CA ALA A 113 -5.28 -8.88 5.34
C ALA A 113 -5.55 -7.41 5.69
N ALA A 114 -5.51 -7.07 6.97
CA ALA A 114 -5.70 -5.70 7.45
C ALA A 114 -4.57 -4.78 6.97
N MET A 115 -3.31 -5.24 6.96
CA MET A 115 -2.20 -4.50 6.37
C MET A 115 -2.39 -4.26 4.87
N ALA A 116 -2.77 -5.29 4.09
CA ALA A 116 -2.99 -5.15 2.65
C ALA A 116 -4.11 -4.13 2.34
N LEU A 117 -5.21 -4.18 3.08
CA LEU A 117 -6.29 -3.19 3.00
C LEU A 117 -5.80 -1.77 3.34
N ALA A 118 -4.99 -1.63 4.39
CA ALA A 118 -4.44 -0.33 4.81
C ALA A 118 -3.54 0.27 3.73
N MET A 119 -2.63 -0.52 3.17
CA MET A 119 -1.72 -0.10 2.11
C MET A 119 -2.46 0.25 0.81
N GLY A 120 -3.53 -0.48 0.51
CA GLY A 120 -4.44 -0.11 -0.57
C GLY A 120 -5.10 1.24 -0.33
N ALA A 121 -5.69 1.43 0.85
CA ALA A 121 -6.39 2.67 1.21
C ALA A 121 -5.46 3.90 1.23
N GLU A 122 -4.21 3.74 1.64
CA GLU A 122 -3.20 4.78 1.67
C GLU A 122 -2.94 5.42 0.29
N ASN A 123 -3.07 4.66 -0.80
CA ASN A 123 -2.92 5.19 -2.16
C ASN A 123 -4.01 6.22 -2.52
N ALA A 124 -5.12 6.28 -1.76
CA ALA A 124 -6.13 7.30 -1.90
C ALA A 124 -5.80 8.61 -1.14
N VAL A 125 -4.67 8.76 -0.46
CA VAL A 125 -4.32 10.02 0.22
C VAL A 125 -4.04 11.13 -0.81
N PHE A 126 -3.31 10.82 -1.88
CA PHE A 126 -2.87 11.78 -2.90
C PHE A 126 -3.57 11.64 -4.26
N GLU A 127 -4.65 10.86 -4.35
CA GLU A 127 -5.44 10.85 -5.58
C GLU A 127 -6.07 12.24 -5.81
N ARG A 128 -6.17 12.64 -7.08
CA ARG A 128 -6.78 13.89 -7.51
C ARG A 128 -7.47 13.62 -8.84
N GLU A 129 -8.74 13.99 -8.96
CA GLU A 129 -9.53 13.80 -10.19
C GLU A 129 -9.64 12.33 -10.66
N GLY A 130 -9.58 11.37 -9.73
CA GLY A 130 -9.73 9.94 -10.05
C GLY A 130 -8.41 9.24 -10.41
N GLU A 131 -7.30 9.98 -10.49
CA GLU A 131 -5.97 9.42 -10.73
C GLU A 131 -5.07 9.56 -9.49
N VAL A 132 -4.28 8.52 -9.20
CA VAL A 132 -3.27 8.55 -8.13
C VAL A 132 -2.12 9.43 -8.59
N HIS A 133 -2.10 10.68 -8.10
CA HIS A 133 -1.14 11.69 -8.54
C HIS A 133 0.27 11.45 -7.98
N ILE A 134 0.37 10.79 -6.82
CA ILE A 134 1.62 10.34 -6.20
C ILE A 134 1.42 8.89 -5.77
N GLY A 135 1.95 7.96 -6.56
CA GLY A 135 1.96 6.55 -6.21
C GLY A 135 2.96 6.30 -5.09
N LEU A 136 2.47 6.10 -3.85
CA LEU A 136 3.32 5.91 -2.68
C LEU A 136 4.06 4.57 -2.67
N THR A 137 3.50 3.57 -3.36
CA THR A 137 4.04 2.21 -3.50
C THR A 137 4.67 1.97 -4.88
N TYR A 138 4.74 2.99 -5.75
CA TYR A 138 5.32 2.92 -7.09
C TYR A 138 6.77 3.44 -7.12
N MET A 139 7.63 2.87 -6.29
CA MET A 139 8.98 3.40 -6.04
C MET A 139 9.93 3.30 -7.24
N THR A 140 9.75 2.30 -8.12
CA THR A 140 10.63 2.11 -9.30
C THR A 140 10.67 3.36 -10.19
N GLY A 141 9.50 3.96 -10.47
CA GLY A 141 9.43 5.17 -11.28
C GLY A 141 10.09 6.37 -10.62
N THR A 142 10.01 6.48 -9.28
CA THR A 142 10.65 7.53 -8.50
C THR A 142 12.18 7.40 -8.53
N LEU A 143 12.72 6.18 -8.41
CA LEU A 143 14.16 5.93 -8.50
C LEU A 143 14.71 6.25 -9.90
N VAL A 144 13.99 5.87 -10.96
CA VAL A 144 14.37 6.23 -12.34
C VAL A 144 14.45 7.75 -12.51
N LYS A 145 13.41 8.47 -12.05
CA LYS A 145 13.40 9.94 -12.10
C LYS A 145 14.53 10.55 -11.27
N LEU A 146 14.85 10.00 -10.10
CA LEU A 146 15.98 10.46 -9.30
C LEU A 146 17.29 10.30 -10.07
N GLY A 147 17.53 9.11 -10.65
CA GLY A 147 18.73 8.85 -11.46
C GLY A 147 18.88 9.82 -12.62
N GLN A 148 17.79 10.12 -13.33
CA GLN A 148 17.78 11.11 -14.41
C GLN A 148 18.18 12.51 -13.92
N HIS A 149 17.61 12.98 -12.81
CA HIS A 149 17.93 14.30 -12.24
C HIS A 149 19.36 14.41 -11.70
N LEU A 150 20.01 13.31 -11.33
CA LEU A 150 21.43 13.35 -10.92
C LEU A 150 22.37 13.56 -12.11
N THR A 151 21.86 13.42 -13.34
CA THR A 151 22.63 13.54 -14.58
C THR A 151 22.27 14.76 -15.44
N THR A 152 21.27 15.54 -15.05
CA THR A 152 20.82 16.77 -15.75
C THR A 152 20.77 17.94 -14.79
#